data_AF-A0A955H2Z5-F1
#
_entry.id   AF-A0A955H2Z5-F1
#
_cell.length_a   1.000
_cell.length_b   1.000
_cell.length_c   1.000
_cell.angle_alpha   90.00
_cell.angle_beta   90.00
_cell.angle_gamma   90.00
#
_symmetry.space_group_name_H-M   'P 1'
#
loop_
_entity.id
_entity.type
_entity.pdbx_description
1 polymer ?
#
loop_
_entity_poly.entity_id
_entity_poly.type
_entity_poly.pdbx_seq_one_letter_code
_entity_poly.pdbx_strand_id
1 'polypeptide(L)'
;MNAITQKSATGGQIKQINRFGSDAIEKVIRELGLNNTGAQRVIENGDEFASAIRNAALASLQDLSVTDKSKNEEVKSTYGYLSGYQPKPLAEQVTRLKELYPQLKDAEVLEQGELPAGAEGWFAVPNVWKEDSLLTGTYNDSVVQMLERIKKDRNGNFHNYREGQLGTDRLRQSARAEAAWQKISADQGHADILIIAAQFSITHRGRSVRRAREVMVDQNQFGLGSFAVGIMILTHPDRLKHYADLWIDCAGDEFDDPDVDGRFDHAPCFEFHGGEVKFEAVWSGSANDCYGSASGFVPQ
;
A
#
# COMPACT_ATOMS: atom_id res chain seq x y z
N MET A 1 -15.56 11.12 10.01
CA MET A 1 -15.60 9.69 10.38
C MET A 1 -16.28 8.90 9.27
N ASN A 2 -15.54 8.52 8.22
CA ASN A 2 -16.01 7.47 7.30
C ASN A 2 -15.40 6.17 7.81
N ALA A 3 -16.26 5.32 8.37
CA ALA A 3 -15.88 4.08 9.02
C ALA A 3 -15.07 3.17 8.09
N ILE A 4 -14.01 2.56 8.63
CA ILE A 4 -13.16 1.58 7.96
C ILE A 4 -13.84 0.21 7.87
N THR A 5 -15.10 0.11 8.26
CA THR A 5 -15.84 -1.14 8.23
C THR A 5 -16.31 -1.42 6.81
N GLN A 6 -15.44 -2.06 6.01
CA GLN A 6 -15.90 -2.77 4.83
C GLN A 6 -16.76 -3.94 5.27
N LYS A 7 -18.03 -3.93 4.87
CA LYS A 7 -18.90 -5.09 5.03
C LYS A 7 -18.55 -6.10 3.94
N SER A 8 -18.28 -7.34 4.34
CA SER A 8 -18.15 -8.44 3.39
C SER A 8 -19.39 -8.55 2.50
N ALA A 9 -19.22 -9.07 1.28
CA ALA A 9 -20.33 -9.32 0.38
C ALA A 9 -21.40 -10.17 1.07
N THR A 10 -22.66 -9.76 0.99
CA THR A 10 -23.78 -10.50 1.56
C THR A 10 -23.95 -11.84 0.84
N GLY A 11 -24.50 -12.85 1.52
CA GLY A 11 -24.81 -14.14 0.90
C GLY A 11 -25.74 -14.01 -0.33
N GLY A 12 -26.60 -12.99 -0.37
CA GLY A 12 -27.42 -12.66 -1.55
C GLY A 12 -26.59 -12.17 -2.74
N GLN A 13 -25.64 -11.25 -2.50
CA GLN A 13 -24.73 -10.77 -3.55
C GLN A 13 -23.85 -11.90 -4.10
N ILE A 14 -23.28 -12.73 -3.22
CA ILE A 14 -22.45 -13.88 -3.64
C ILE A 14 -23.25 -14.83 -4.53
N LYS A 15 -24.49 -15.18 -4.14
CA LYS A 15 -25.37 -16.02 -4.95
C LYS A 15 -25.67 -15.39 -6.32
N GLN A 16 -25.92 -14.10 -6.36
CA GLN A 16 -26.22 -13.38 -7.60
C GLN A 16 -25.01 -13.36 -8.55
N ILE A 17 -23.81 -13.10 -8.02
CA ILE A 17 -22.56 -13.11 -8.79
C ILE A 17 -22.29 -14.52 -9.37
N ASN A 18 -22.43 -15.57 -8.53
CA ASN A 18 -22.26 -16.95 -8.98
C ASN A 18 -23.23 -17.32 -10.09
N ARG A 19 -24.47 -16.84 -10.01
CA ARG A 19 -25.48 -17.05 -11.07
C ARG A 19 -25.05 -16.40 -12.38
N PHE A 20 -24.57 -15.16 -12.36
CA PHE A 20 -24.09 -14.50 -13.58
C PHE A 20 -22.95 -15.27 -14.26
N GLY A 21 -21.97 -15.75 -13.47
CA GLY A 21 -20.88 -16.57 -14.01
C GLY A 21 -21.36 -17.89 -14.61
N SER A 22 -22.29 -18.57 -13.91
CA SER A 22 -22.86 -19.85 -14.38
C SER A 22 -23.66 -19.68 -15.67
N ASP A 23 -24.52 -18.66 -15.73
CA ASP A 23 -25.34 -18.34 -16.90
C ASP A 23 -24.45 -17.99 -18.12
N ALA A 24 -23.35 -17.26 -17.90
CA ALA A 24 -22.39 -16.94 -18.95
C ALA A 24 -21.67 -18.18 -19.51
N ILE A 25 -21.23 -19.09 -18.62
CA ILE A 25 -20.59 -20.35 -19.02
C ILE A 25 -21.58 -21.22 -19.81
N GLU A 26 -22.82 -21.35 -19.34
CA GLU A 26 -23.85 -22.12 -20.05
C GLU A 26 -24.08 -21.58 -21.47
N LYS A 27 -24.14 -20.26 -21.62
CA LYS A 27 -24.30 -19.62 -22.92
C LYS A 27 -23.15 -19.95 -23.87
N VAL A 28 -21.90 -19.89 -23.40
CA VAL A 28 -20.71 -20.25 -24.21
C VAL A 28 -20.76 -21.71 -24.63
N ILE A 29 -21.15 -22.64 -23.74
CA ILE A 29 -21.27 -24.06 -24.07
C ILE A 29 -22.31 -24.29 -25.17
N ARG A 30 -23.46 -23.61 -25.08
CA ARG A 30 -24.53 -23.69 -26.11
C ARG A 30 -24.07 -23.13 -27.46
N GLU A 31 -23.36 -22.01 -27.46
CA GLU A 31 -22.83 -21.38 -28.68
C GLU A 31 -21.73 -22.21 -29.34
N LEU A 32 -20.86 -22.85 -28.56
CA LEU A 32 -19.79 -23.71 -29.07
C LEU A 32 -20.33 -24.99 -29.72
N GLY A 33 -21.52 -25.46 -29.31
CA GLY A 33 -22.18 -26.60 -29.94
C GLY A 33 -21.41 -27.92 -29.80
N LEU A 34 -20.84 -28.18 -28.62
CA LEU A 34 -20.07 -29.40 -28.36
C LEU A 34 -20.92 -30.65 -28.64
N ASN A 35 -20.36 -31.60 -29.39
CA ASN A 35 -20.92 -32.96 -29.49
C ASN A 35 -20.57 -33.77 -28.23
N ASN A 36 -21.18 -34.95 -28.08
CA ASN A 36 -20.98 -35.81 -26.89
C ASN A 36 -19.50 -36.09 -26.60
N THR A 37 -18.69 -36.37 -27.63
CA THR A 37 -17.25 -36.62 -27.46
C THR A 37 -16.50 -35.37 -26.99
N GLY A 38 -16.83 -34.20 -27.54
CA GLY A 38 -16.24 -32.92 -27.13
C GLY A 38 -16.61 -32.55 -25.69
N ALA A 39 -17.88 -32.74 -25.30
CA ALA A 39 -18.34 -32.52 -23.94
C ALA A 39 -17.64 -33.45 -22.95
N GLN A 40 -17.52 -34.74 -23.28
CA GLN A 40 -16.82 -35.71 -22.44
C GLN A 40 -15.34 -35.36 -22.23
N ARG A 41 -14.64 -34.87 -23.27
CA ARG A 41 -13.26 -34.38 -23.13
C ARG A 41 -13.14 -33.20 -22.17
N VAL A 42 -14.08 -32.25 -22.19
CA VAL A 42 -14.07 -31.12 -21.24
C VAL A 42 -14.30 -31.63 -19.81
N ILE A 43 -15.19 -32.60 -19.61
CA ILE A 43 -15.43 -33.22 -18.29
C ILE A 43 -14.18 -33.94 -17.78
N GLU A 44 -13.50 -34.70 -18.64
CA GLU A 44 -12.25 -35.41 -18.31
C GLU A 44 -11.10 -34.44 -17.96
N ASN A 45 -11.11 -33.22 -18.52
CA ASN A 45 -10.16 -32.15 -18.21
C ASN A 45 -10.79 -31.07 -17.30
N GLY A 46 -11.74 -31.46 -16.45
CA GLY A 46 -12.54 -30.53 -15.64
C GLY A 46 -11.71 -29.62 -14.73
N ASP A 47 -10.58 -30.10 -14.20
CA ASP A 47 -9.69 -29.30 -13.36
C ASP A 47 -8.99 -28.19 -14.15
N GLU A 48 -8.55 -28.47 -15.38
CA GLU A 48 -7.95 -27.47 -16.27
C GLU A 48 -8.98 -26.40 -16.65
N PHE A 49 -10.20 -26.82 -16.99
CA PHE A 49 -11.31 -25.91 -17.27
C PHE A 49 -11.64 -25.05 -16.04
N ALA A 50 -11.75 -25.64 -14.85
CA ALA A 50 -12.03 -24.91 -13.61
C ALA A 50 -10.93 -23.90 -13.28
N SER A 51 -9.66 -24.25 -13.50
CA SER A 51 -8.52 -23.34 -13.31
C SER A 51 -8.58 -22.15 -14.28
N ALA A 52 -8.87 -22.40 -15.56
CA ALA A 52 -9.01 -21.35 -16.57
C ALA A 52 -10.18 -20.39 -16.23
N ILE A 53 -11.34 -20.94 -15.85
CA ILE A 53 -12.50 -20.15 -15.43
C ILE A 53 -12.19 -19.35 -14.16
N ARG A 54 -11.51 -19.94 -13.17
CA ARG A 54 -11.12 -19.23 -11.96
C ARG A 54 -10.25 -18.00 -12.27
N ASN A 55 -9.25 -18.16 -13.12
CA ASN A 55 -8.36 -17.06 -13.50
C ASN A 55 -9.11 -15.94 -14.24
N ALA A 56 -9.98 -16.31 -15.19
CA ALA A 56 -10.81 -15.34 -15.91
C ALA A 56 -11.81 -14.63 -14.98
N ALA A 57 -12.50 -15.38 -14.12
CA ALA A 57 -13.46 -14.83 -13.17
C ALA A 57 -12.78 -13.90 -12.16
N LEU A 58 -11.60 -14.27 -11.64
CA LEU A 58 -10.83 -13.42 -10.73
C LEU A 58 -10.50 -12.08 -11.39
N ALA A 59 -10.00 -12.10 -12.64
CA ALA A 59 -9.69 -10.88 -13.38
C ALA A 59 -10.94 -10.01 -13.61
N SER A 60 -12.06 -10.60 -14.03
CA SER A 60 -13.31 -9.85 -14.27
C SER A 60 -13.91 -9.29 -12.99
N LEU A 61 -13.94 -10.06 -11.90
CA LEU A 61 -14.48 -9.60 -10.62
C LEU A 61 -13.62 -8.50 -10.02
N GLN A 62 -12.29 -8.58 -10.13
CA GLN A 62 -11.40 -7.52 -9.71
C GLN A 62 -11.68 -6.21 -10.48
N ASP A 63 -11.82 -6.26 -11.81
CA ASP A 63 -12.13 -5.06 -12.62
C ASP A 63 -13.50 -4.44 -12.26
N LEU A 64 -14.53 -5.28 -12.08
CA LEU A 64 -15.89 -4.82 -11.82
C LEU A 64 -16.16 -4.41 -10.37
N SER A 65 -15.31 -4.84 -9.43
CA SER A 65 -15.48 -4.54 -8.01
C SER A 65 -14.99 -3.14 -7.61
N VAL A 66 -14.11 -2.54 -8.43
CA VAL A 66 -13.52 -1.23 -8.17
C VAL A 66 -14.27 -0.16 -8.94
N THR A 67 -14.39 1.04 -8.36
CA THR A 67 -15.00 2.19 -9.05
C THR A 67 -14.25 2.51 -10.36
N ASP A 68 -14.97 3.01 -11.37
CA ASP A 68 -14.36 3.49 -12.62
C ASP A 68 -13.62 4.83 -12.44
N LYS A 69 -13.62 5.39 -11.23
CA LYS A 69 -12.92 6.63 -10.93
C LYS A 69 -11.41 6.41 -11.12
N SER A 70 -10.80 7.29 -11.92
CA SER A 70 -9.39 7.19 -12.30
C SER A 70 -9.00 5.87 -12.98
N LYS A 71 -9.94 5.12 -13.60
CA LYS A 71 -9.67 3.84 -14.27
C LYS A 71 -8.62 3.93 -15.37
N ASN A 72 -8.51 5.08 -16.04
CA ASN A 72 -7.53 5.32 -17.10
C ASN A 72 -6.17 5.79 -16.58
N GLU A 73 -5.99 5.89 -15.26
CA GLU A 73 -4.74 6.33 -14.63
C GLU A 73 -3.92 5.11 -14.16
N GLU A 74 -3.68 4.17 -15.09
CA GLU A 74 -2.85 2.98 -14.88
C GLU A 74 -2.06 2.68 -16.15
N VAL A 75 -0.75 2.48 -16.02
CA VAL A 75 0.17 2.10 -17.10
C VAL A 75 0.87 0.80 -16.76
N LYS A 76 1.32 0.08 -17.79
CA LYS A 76 2.09 -1.16 -17.58
C LYS A 76 3.47 -0.82 -17.00
N SER A 77 3.82 -1.48 -15.89
CA SER A 77 5.14 -1.35 -15.26
C SER A 77 5.89 -2.67 -15.21
N THR A 78 7.17 -2.62 -15.59
CA THR A 78 8.16 -3.70 -15.41
C THR A 78 9.15 -3.45 -14.28
N TYR A 79 9.00 -2.33 -13.54
CA TYR A 79 9.86 -1.99 -12.42
C TYR A 79 9.58 -2.90 -11.22
N GLY A 80 10.62 -3.15 -10.42
CA GLY A 80 10.56 -4.01 -9.26
C GLY A 80 11.62 -3.64 -8.23
N TYR A 81 12.06 -4.59 -7.42
CA TYR A 81 13.05 -4.36 -6.37
C TYR A 81 14.42 -4.89 -6.78
N LEU A 82 15.10 -4.14 -7.65
CA LEU A 82 16.37 -4.54 -8.25
C LEU A 82 17.56 -4.41 -7.29
N SER A 83 17.40 -3.66 -6.20
CA SER A 83 18.38 -3.57 -5.13
C SER A 83 18.46 -4.82 -4.24
N GLY A 84 17.65 -5.85 -4.49
CA GLY A 84 17.64 -7.09 -3.72
C GLY A 84 16.88 -6.98 -2.40
N TYR A 85 16.00 -5.99 -2.26
CA TYR A 85 15.14 -5.85 -1.09
C TYR A 85 14.36 -7.14 -0.83
N GLN A 86 14.34 -7.54 0.44
CA GLN A 86 13.42 -8.50 1.02
C GLN A 86 12.95 -7.95 2.38
N PRO A 87 11.71 -8.22 2.80
CA PRO A 87 11.24 -7.89 4.14
C PRO A 87 12.17 -8.48 5.20
N LYS A 88 12.65 -7.66 6.12
CA LYS A 88 13.50 -8.11 7.22
C LYS A 88 12.65 -8.79 8.30
N PRO A 89 13.22 -9.75 9.04
CA PRO A 89 12.56 -10.31 10.22
C PRO A 89 12.14 -9.19 11.20
N LEU A 90 10.98 -9.35 11.83
CA LEU A 90 10.42 -8.30 12.70
C LEU A 90 11.36 -7.93 13.86
N ALA A 91 12.04 -8.93 14.43
CA ALA A 91 13.04 -8.70 15.48
C ALA A 91 14.15 -7.73 15.04
N GLU A 92 14.66 -7.86 13.80
CA GLU A 92 15.68 -6.95 13.27
C GLU A 92 15.13 -5.54 13.05
N GLN A 93 13.89 -5.43 12.54
CA GLN A 93 13.23 -4.13 12.36
C GLN A 93 13.06 -3.41 13.70
N VAL A 94 12.60 -4.13 14.74
CA VAL A 94 12.38 -3.58 16.09
C VAL A 94 13.71 -3.18 16.73
N THR A 95 14.75 -4.02 16.64
CA THR A 95 16.09 -3.66 17.12
C THR A 95 16.58 -2.39 16.45
N ARG A 96 16.48 -2.31 15.11
CA ARG A 96 16.87 -1.11 14.36
C ARG A 96 16.05 0.11 14.78
N LEU A 97 14.76 -0.07 14.99
CA LEU A 97 13.87 1.02 15.38
C LEU A 97 14.22 1.57 16.77
N LYS A 98 14.58 0.71 17.73
CA LYS A 98 15.01 1.10 19.08
C LYS A 98 16.38 1.81 19.08
N GLU A 99 17.28 1.46 18.16
CA GLU A 99 18.53 2.21 17.94
C GLU A 99 18.26 3.61 17.40
N LEU A 100 17.34 3.72 16.45
CA LEU A 100 16.96 4.99 15.86
C LEU A 100 16.19 5.85 16.88
N TYR A 101 15.26 5.27 17.63
CA TYR A 101 14.41 5.96 18.59
C TYR A 101 14.63 5.38 20.00
N PRO A 102 15.67 5.83 20.73
CA PRO A 102 16.01 5.30 22.05
C PRO A 102 14.88 5.38 23.08
N GLN A 103 13.93 6.29 22.91
CA GLN A 103 12.73 6.36 23.74
C GLN A 103 11.87 5.08 23.66
N LEU A 104 11.94 4.32 22.56
CA LEU A 104 11.21 3.07 22.35
C LEU A 104 11.92 1.85 22.94
N LYS A 105 13.03 2.02 23.66
CA LYS A 105 13.88 0.89 24.13
C LYS A 105 13.09 -0.18 24.90
N ASP A 106 12.12 0.25 25.72
CA ASP A 106 11.31 -0.61 26.58
C ASP A 106 9.98 -1.02 25.93
N ALA A 107 9.73 -0.59 24.68
CA ALA A 107 8.50 -0.92 23.96
C ALA A 107 8.38 -2.42 23.71
N GLU A 108 7.22 -2.97 24.05
CA GLU A 108 6.84 -4.35 23.76
C GLU A 108 6.35 -4.49 22.32
N VAL A 109 6.41 -5.71 21.79
CA VAL A 109 6.01 -6.04 20.43
C VAL A 109 5.00 -7.16 20.49
N LEU A 110 3.84 -6.94 19.89
CA LEU A 110 2.76 -7.91 19.87
C LEU A 110 3.05 -9.08 18.92
N GLU A 111 2.51 -10.25 19.24
CA GLU A 111 2.51 -11.41 18.34
C GLU A 111 1.63 -11.14 17.12
N GLN A 112 2.03 -11.70 15.98
CA GLN A 112 1.34 -11.52 14.71
C GLN A 112 0.70 -12.82 14.26
N GLY A 113 -0.45 -12.70 13.60
CA GLY A 113 -1.13 -13.82 12.96
C GLY A 113 -0.56 -14.18 11.59
N GLU A 114 -1.38 -14.85 10.79
CA GLU A 114 -1.06 -15.13 9.39
C GLU A 114 -0.96 -13.83 8.57
N LEU A 115 0.02 -13.78 7.67
CA LEU A 115 0.22 -12.63 6.82
C LEU A 115 -0.92 -12.52 5.80
N PRO A 116 -1.65 -11.38 5.71
CA PRO A 116 -2.70 -11.20 4.72
C PRO A 116 -2.20 -11.36 3.29
N ALA A 117 -3.04 -11.91 2.42
CA ALA A 117 -2.72 -12.05 1.00
C ALA A 117 -2.42 -10.68 0.37
N GLY A 118 -1.28 -10.57 -0.32
CA GLY A 118 -0.83 -9.34 -0.97
C GLY A 118 0.06 -8.44 -0.10
N ALA A 119 0.21 -8.73 1.20
CA ALA A 119 1.23 -8.09 2.02
C ALA A 119 2.61 -8.72 1.73
N GLU A 120 3.66 -7.91 1.78
CA GLU A 120 5.05 -8.37 1.63
C GLU A 120 5.60 -8.91 2.95
N GLY A 121 5.17 -8.34 4.07
CA GLY A 121 5.60 -8.78 5.39
C GLY A 121 4.96 -7.97 6.51
N TRP A 122 5.37 -8.30 7.74
CA TRP A 122 5.06 -7.52 8.94
C TRP A 122 6.11 -6.42 9.11
N PHE A 123 5.65 -5.20 9.41
CA PHE A 123 6.50 -4.03 9.58
C PHE A 123 6.29 -3.37 10.94
N ALA A 124 7.37 -2.96 11.58
CA ALA A 124 7.34 -2.22 12.85
C ALA A 124 7.37 -0.70 12.61
N VAL A 125 6.40 0.04 13.17
CA VAL A 125 6.27 1.50 13.01
C VAL A 125 6.02 2.15 14.38
N PRO A 126 6.75 3.23 14.77
CA PRO A 126 6.44 3.96 15.99
C PRO A 126 5.01 4.49 15.99
N ASN A 127 4.32 4.39 17.12
CA ASN A 127 2.95 4.85 17.24
C ASN A 127 2.87 6.35 17.51
N VAL A 128 2.80 7.16 16.44
CA VAL A 128 2.62 8.62 16.52
C VAL A 128 1.15 9.05 16.62
N TRP A 129 0.22 8.09 16.65
CA TRP A 129 -1.24 8.35 16.61
C TRP A 129 -1.92 8.23 17.96
N LYS A 130 -1.21 7.76 19.00
CA LYS A 130 -1.70 7.74 20.38
C LYS A 130 -1.41 9.05 21.11
N GLU A 131 -2.25 9.39 22.08
CA GLU A 131 -2.19 10.65 22.83
C GLU A 131 -0.87 10.84 23.59
N ASP A 132 -0.33 9.76 24.16
CA ASP A 132 0.90 9.72 24.94
C ASP A 132 2.11 9.23 24.10
N SER A 133 2.13 9.51 22.80
CA SER A 133 3.22 9.12 21.90
C SER A 133 4.60 9.53 22.45
N LEU A 134 5.52 8.57 22.49
CA LEU A 134 6.92 8.81 22.87
C LEU A 134 7.69 9.63 21.82
N LEU A 135 7.12 9.79 20.62
CA LEU A 135 7.59 10.74 19.62
C LEU A 135 6.76 12.01 19.79
N THR A 136 7.40 13.06 20.30
CA THR A 136 6.75 14.33 20.60
C THR A 136 6.52 15.17 19.35
N GLY A 137 5.38 15.87 19.32
CA GLY A 137 5.01 16.81 18.27
C GLY A 137 3.80 16.34 17.48
N THR A 138 3.56 17.00 16.36
CA THR A 138 2.52 16.65 15.39
C THR A 138 2.97 15.49 14.49
N TYR A 139 2.04 14.95 13.70
CA TYR A 139 2.37 14.02 12.60
C TYR A 139 3.44 14.61 11.68
N ASN A 140 3.29 15.89 11.32
CA ASN A 140 4.19 16.64 10.46
C ASN A 140 5.59 16.76 11.08
N ASP A 141 5.69 17.05 12.38
CA ASP A 141 6.97 17.06 13.10
C ASP A 141 7.64 15.68 13.06
N SER A 142 6.86 14.61 13.18
CA SER A 142 7.35 13.24 13.10
C SER A 142 7.88 12.90 11.71
N VAL A 143 7.23 13.38 10.64
CA VAL A 143 7.73 13.26 9.26
C VAL A 143 9.06 13.99 9.11
N VAL A 144 9.16 15.26 9.51
CA VAL A 144 10.40 16.04 9.42
C VAL A 144 11.55 15.36 10.16
N GLN A 145 11.31 14.91 11.41
CA GLN A 145 12.32 14.20 12.19
C GLN A 145 12.74 12.87 11.54
N MET A 146 11.80 12.16 10.93
CA MET A 146 12.08 10.92 10.21
C MET A 146 12.95 11.18 8.97
N LEU A 147 12.68 12.23 8.18
CA LEU A 147 13.48 12.57 6.99
C LEU A 147 14.91 12.94 7.36
N GLU A 148 15.12 13.70 8.44
CA GLU A 148 16.47 13.98 8.96
C GLU A 148 17.21 12.71 9.39
N ARG A 149 16.49 11.72 9.92
CA ARG A 149 17.06 10.42 10.26
C ARG A 149 17.45 9.63 9.02
N ILE A 150 16.63 9.64 7.96
CA ILE A 150 17.00 9.05 6.67
C ILE A 150 18.28 9.71 6.14
N LYS A 151 18.35 11.05 6.19
CA LYS A 151 19.54 11.79 5.77
C LYS A 151 20.79 11.35 6.51
N LYS A 152 20.71 11.22 7.83
CA LYS A 152 21.82 10.71 8.65
C LYS A 152 22.17 9.27 8.34
N ASP A 153 21.17 8.40 8.21
CA ASP A 153 21.34 6.96 7.91
C ASP A 153 22.02 6.72 6.55
N ARG A 154 21.72 7.58 5.58
CA ARG A 154 22.30 7.58 4.24
C ARG A 154 23.60 8.38 4.14
N ASN A 155 24.24 8.76 5.25
CA ASN A 155 25.47 9.56 5.30
C ASN A 155 25.38 10.88 4.49
N GLY A 156 24.21 11.51 4.50
CA GLY A 156 23.95 12.74 3.75
C GLY A 156 23.47 12.54 2.31
N ASN A 157 23.50 11.31 1.76
CA ASN A 157 23.01 10.99 0.42
C ASN A 157 21.48 10.89 0.38
N PHE A 158 20.83 11.98 0.75
CA PHE A 158 19.40 12.16 0.77
C PHE A 158 19.04 13.62 0.53
N HIS A 159 18.07 13.86 -0.34
CA HIS A 159 17.59 15.20 -0.66
C HIS A 159 16.09 15.35 -0.39
N ASN A 160 15.70 16.39 0.36
CA ASN A 160 14.31 16.72 0.63
C ASN A 160 13.91 17.96 -0.18
N TYR A 161 13.20 17.78 -1.29
CA TYR A 161 12.71 18.89 -2.12
C TYR A 161 11.62 19.72 -1.44
N ARG A 162 11.03 19.20 -0.36
CA ARG A 162 9.94 19.84 0.40
C ARG A 162 10.41 20.32 1.78
N GLU A 163 11.70 20.55 1.94
CA GLU A 163 12.27 21.10 3.17
C GLU A 163 11.61 22.45 3.52
N GLY A 164 11.17 22.59 4.77
CA GLY A 164 10.42 23.77 5.23
C GLY A 164 8.97 23.87 4.75
N GLN A 165 8.47 22.91 3.96
CA GLN A 165 7.12 22.93 3.38
C GLN A 165 6.19 21.83 3.94
N LEU A 166 6.58 21.14 5.01
CA LEU A 166 5.82 20.01 5.56
C LEU A 166 4.90 20.39 6.72
N GLY A 167 4.51 21.67 6.83
CA GLY A 167 3.55 22.14 7.85
C GLY A 167 2.12 21.61 7.63
N THR A 168 1.26 21.80 8.63
CA THR A 168 -0.15 21.33 8.59
C THR A 168 -1.00 22.01 7.51
N ASP A 169 -0.55 23.16 7.00
CA ASP A 169 -1.17 23.86 5.88
C ASP A 169 -0.86 23.20 4.52
N ARG A 170 0.16 22.33 4.46
CA ARG A 170 0.69 21.73 3.23
C ARG A 170 0.65 20.21 3.20
N LEU A 171 0.97 19.55 4.30
CA LEU A 171 0.96 18.10 4.42
C LEU A 171 -0.12 17.65 5.39
N ARG A 172 -0.98 16.73 4.96
CA ARG A 172 -1.96 16.08 5.82
C ARG A 172 -2.11 14.60 5.48
N GLN A 173 -2.56 13.82 6.45
CA GLN A 173 -3.00 12.46 6.19
C GLN A 173 -4.37 12.48 5.52
N SER A 174 -4.61 11.54 4.60
CA SER A 174 -5.95 11.27 4.10
C SER A 174 -6.82 10.73 5.25
N ALA A 175 -8.12 11.06 5.24
CA ALA A 175 -9.04 10.64 6.29
C ALA A 175 -9.11 9.11 6.46
N ARG A 176 -8.87 8.35 5.39
CA ARG A 176 -8.81 6.87 5.45
C ARG A 176 -7.55 6.39 6.15
N ALA A 177 -6.39 6.95 5.81
CA ALA A 177 -5.13 6.57 6.43
C ALA A 177 -5.13 6.93 7.93
N GLU A 178 -5.53 8.15 8.28
CA GLU A 178 -5.64 8.59 9.68
C GLU A 178 -6.55 7.65 10.49
N ALA A 179 -7.75 7.36 9.98
CA ALA A 179 -8.66 6.44 10.64
C ALA A 179 -8.04 5.04 10.79
N ALA A 180 -7.27 4.57 9.79
CA ALA A 180 -6.72 3.21 9.79
C ALA A 180 -5.67 3.08 10.88
N TRP A 181 -4.81 4.08 11.02
CA TRP A 181 -3.84 4.15 12.10
C TRP A 181 -4.48 4.25 13.47
N GLN A 182 -5.55 5.04 13.61
CA GLN A 182 -6.29 5.11 14.87
C GLN A 182 -6.89 3.74 15.26
N LYS A 183 -7.47 3.03 14.30
CA LYS A 183 -7.97 1.67 14.52
C LYS A 183 -6.84 0.70 14.88
N ILE A 184 -5.75 0.68 14.12
CA ILE A 184 -4.59 -0.19 14.39
C ILE A 184 -4.01 0.08 15.77
N SER A 185 -3.85 1.35 16.14
CA SER A 185 -3.38 1.77 17.46
C SER A 185 -4.29 1.23 18.56
N ALA A 186 -5.61 1.40 18.42
CA ALA A 186 -6.57 0.89 19.40
C ALA A 186 -6.61 -0.65 19.48
N ASP A 187 -6.62 -1.34 18.35
CA ASP A 187 -6.66 -2.81 18.29
C ASP A 187 -5.39 -3.43 18.90
N GLN A 188 -4.27 -2.71 18.87
CA GLN A 188 -2.98 -3.10 19.47
C GLN A 188 -2.78 -2.52 20.87
N GLY A 189 -3.86 -2.11 21.55
CA GLY A 189 -3.81 -1.64 22.94
C GLY A 189 -2.96 -0.38 23.13
N HIS A 190 -2.85 0.46 22.10
CA HIS A 190 -2.04 1.67 22.07
C HIS A 190 -0.54 1.43 22.35
N ALA A 191 -0.01 0.31 21.88
CA ALA A 191 1.42 -0.01 21.96
C ALA A 191 2.31 1.11 21.36
N ASP A 192 3.51 1.29 21.92
CA ASP A 192 4.48 2.29 21.43
C ASP A 192 5.03 1.96 20.03
N ILE A 193 5.02 0.68 19.66
CA ILE A 193 5.37 0.18 18.32
C ILE A 193 4.15 -0.56 17.77
N LEU A 194 3.65 -0.09 16.63
CA LEU A 194 2.61 -0.77 15.86
C LEU A 194 3.23 -1.77 14.91
N ILE A 195 2.62 -2.94 14.82
CA ILE A 195 2.99 -3.95 13.82
C ILE A 195 1.91 -4.02 12.76
N ILE A 196 2.28 -3.81 11.49
CA ILE A 196 1.32 -3.79 10.38
C ILE A 196 1.74 -4.77 9.29
N ALA A 197 0.77 -5.42 8.67
CA ALA A 197 1.00 -6.04 7.37
C ALA A 197 1.03 -4.93 6.32
N ALA A 198 2.06 -4.90 5.48
CA ALA A 198 2.23 -3.86 4.47
C ALA A 198 3.02 -4.34 3.25
N GLN A 199 3.07 -3.49 2.23
CA GLN A 199 3.89 -3.65 1.03
C GLN A 199 4.42 -2.28 0.57
N PHE A 200 5.62 -2.26 -0.01
CA PHE A 200 6.30 -1.01 -0.36
C PHE A 200 5.71 -0.28 -1.56
N SER A 201 5.33 -0.98 -2.62
CA SER A 201 4.63 -0.40 -3.79
C SER A 201 4.28 -1.40 -4.90
N ILE A 202 4.78 -2.64 -4.85
CA ILE A 202 4.77 -3.55 -6.00
C ILE A 202 3.36 -3.90 -6.51
N THR A 203 2.39 -3.94 -5.60
CA THR A 203 0.99 -4.30 -5.88
C THR A 203 0.24 -3.20 -6.63
N HIS A 204 0.67 -1.95 -6.49
CA HIS A 204 0.05 -0.78 -7.14
C HIS A 204 0.98 -0.07 -8.12
N ARG A 205 2.04 -0.73 -8.58
CA ARG A 205 2.96 -0.17 -9.57
C ARG A 205 2.25 0.23 -10.87
N GLY A 206 2.65 1.34 -11.46
CA GLY A 206 2.04 1.87 -12.68
C GLY A 206 0.69 2.57 -12.49
N ARG A 207 0.11 2.56 -11.29
CA ARG A 207 -1.14 3.29 -10.98
C ARG A 207 -0.82 4.69 -10.51
N SER A 208 -1.67 5.66 -10.84
CA SER A 208 -1.68 6.92 -10.09
C SER A 208 -2.09 6.69 -8.64
N VAL A 209 -1.72 7.59 -7.73
CA VAL A 209 -2.15 7.55 -6.33
C VAL A 209 -3.69 7.54 -6.22
N ARG A 210 -4.39 8.32 -7.06
CA ARG A 210 -5.86 8.35 -7.10
C ARG A 210 -6.42 6.98 -7.46
N ARG A 211 -5.91 6.33 -8.51
CA ARG A 211 -6.33 4.97 -8.89
C ARG A 211 -5.98 3.94 -7.81
N ALA A 212 -4.78 4.00 -7.25
CA ALA A 212 -4.34 3.10 -6.19
C ALA A 212 -5.26 3.19 -4.96
N ARG A 213 -5.64 4.40 -4.54
CA ARG A 213 -6.58 4.62 -3.43
C ARG A 213 -7.94 3.96 -3.67
N GLU A 214 -8.49 4.05 -4.88
CA GLU A 214 -9.77 3.40 -5.22
C GLU A 214 -9.63 1.86 -5.14
N VAL A 215 -8.54 1.28 -5.66
CA VAL A 215 -8.28 -0.17 -5.61
C VAL A 215 -8.05 -0.66 -4.17
N MET A 216 -7.34 0.11 -3.34
CA MET A 216 -7.08 -0.23 -1.94
C MET A 216 -8.35 -0.34 -1.12
N VAL A 217 -9.39 0.44 -1.46
CA VAL A 217 -10.67 0.38 -0.75
C VAL A 217 -11.14 -1.05 -0.70
N ASP A 218 -11.27 -1.71 -1.86
CA ASP A 218 -11.88 -3.05 -2.01
C ASP A 218 -11.01 -4.21 -1.53
N GLN A 219 -9.75 -3.93 -1.17
CA GLN A 219 -8.78 -4.95 -0.75
C GLN A 219 -8.45 -4.90 0.75
N ASN A 220 -9.29 -4.24 1.56
CA ASN A 220 -9.04 -4.01 2.98
C ASN A 220 -7.67 -3.35 3.26
N GLN A 221 -7.24 -2.51 2.32
CA GLN A 221 -5.98 -1.78 2.39
C GLN A 221 -6.21 -0.29 2.63
N PHE A 222 -5.15 0.40 3.05
CA PHE A 222 -5.08 1.84 3.12
C PHE A 222 -3.70 2.31 2.65
N GLY A 223 -3.63 3.53 2.11
CA GLY A 223 -2.35 4.10 1.69
C GLY A 223 -1.46 4.40 2.90
N LEU A 224 -0.18 4.07 2.81
CA LEU A 224 0.80 4.45 3.82
C LEU A 224 1.26 5.89 3.58
N GLY A 225 1.33 6.67 4.65
CA GLY A 225 1.84 8.04 4.62
C GLY A 225 3.37 8.09 4.69
N SER A 226 3.91 9.29 4.53
CA SER A 226 5.34 9.61 4.49
C SER A 226 6.07 9.07 5.71
N PHE A 227 5.48 9.22 6.91
CA PHE A 227 6.08 8.75 8.14
C PHE A 227 6.32 7.24 8.12
N ALA A 228 5.27 6.45 7.86
CA ALA A 228 5.36 4.99 7.88
C ALA A 228 6.28 4.47 6.77
N VAL A 229 6.16 5.00 5.54
CA VAL A 229 7.04 4.62 4.42
C VAL A 229 8.50 4.92 4.75
N GLY A 230 8.78 6.08 5.33
CA GLY A 230 10.13 6.47 5.73
C GLY A 230 10.71 5.60 6.84
N ILE A 231 9.90 5.19 7.82
CA ILE A 231 10.31 4.19 8.83
C ILE A 231 10.62 2.84 8.17
N MET A 232 9.81 2.41 7.19
CA MET A 232 10.10 1.19 6.44
C MET A 232 11.43 1.31 5.68
N ILE A 233 11.75 2.47 5.07
CA ILE A 233 13.04 2.72 4.41
C ILE A 233 14.21 2.66 5.43
N LEU A 234 14.04 3.23 6.62
CA LEU A 234 15.06 3.22 7.70
C LEU A 234 15.36 1.81 8.22
N THR A 235 14.33 0.94 8.27
CA THR A 235 14.48 -0.45 8.72
C THR A 235 14.92 -1.38 7.59
N HIS A 236 14.71 -0.98 6.34
CA HIS A 236 15.09 -1.73 5.15
C HIS A 236 16.00 -0.87 4.25
N PRO A 237 17.25 -0.59 4.67
CA PRO A 237 18.13 0.32 3.94
C PRO A 237 18.43 -0.16 2.50
N ASP A 238 18.29 -1.46 2.22
CA ASP A 238 18.42 -2.03 0.87
C ASP A 238 17.30 -1.63 -0.10
N ARG A 239 16.24 -0.98 0.41
CA ARG A 239 15.23 -0.34 -0.43
C ARG A 239 15.77 0.99 -0.98
N LEU A 240 15.55 1.22 -2.28
CA LEU A 240 15.97 2.42 -3.02
C LEU A 240 17.50 2.58 -3.05
N LYS A 241 18.19 1.64 -3.70
CA LYS A 241 19.65 1.70 -3.97
C LYS A 241 19.99 1.60 -5.46
N HIS A 242 19.00 1.39 -6.32
CA HIS A 242 19.21 1.17 -7.75
C HIS A 242 18.28 2.10 -8.55
N TYR A 243 18.79 2.68 -9.65
CA TYR A 243 18.05 3.67 -10.45
C TYR A 243 16.74 3.12 -11.05
N ALA A 244 16.68 1.79 -11.24
CA ALA A 244 15.50 1.09 -11.73
C ALA A 244 14.70 0.39 -10.62
N ASP A 245 14.99 0.66 -9.34
CA ASP A 245 14.05 0.30 -8.29
C ASP A 245 12.74 1.03 -8.53
N LEU A 246 11.62 0.33 -8.31
CA LEU A 246 10.31 0.95 -8.24
C LEU A 246 10.35 2.07 -7.19
N TRP A 247 9.84 3.24 -7.49
CA TRP A 247 9.71 4.35 -6.55
C TRP A 247 8.41 4.22 -5.74
N ILE A 248 8.27 5.00 -4.68
CA ILE A 248 7.24 4.77 -3.66
C ILE A 248 6.38 6.03 -3.49
N ASP A 249 5.11 5.94 -3.88
CA ASP A 249 4.14 6.95 -3.48
C ASP A 249 3.67 6.72 -2.05
N CYS A 250 3.66 7.80 -1.26
CA CYS A 250 3.09 7.84 0.09
C CYS A 250 1.58 8.10 0.00
N ALA A 251 0.84 7.15 -0.57
CA ALA A 251 -0.58 7.29 -0.88
C ALA A 251 -1.49 7.58 0.33
N GLY A 252 -0.99 7.43 1.56
CA GLY A 252 -1.68 7.81 2.78
C GLY A 252 -1.73 9.32 3.04
N ASP A 253 -0.84 10.08 2.42
CA ASP A 253 -0.70 11.53 2.60
C ASP A 253 -1.17 12.32 1.38
N GLU A 254 -1.59 13.55 1.63
CA GLU A 254 -1.92 14.53 0.62
C GLU A 254 -1.03 15.75 0.83
N PHE A 255 -0.48 16.26 -0.27
CA PHE A 255 0.38 17.42 -0.29
C PHE A 255 -0.22 18.51 -1.16
N ASP A 256 -0.20 19.73 -0.63
CA ASP A 256 -0.60 20.95 -1.30
C ASP A 256 0.66 21.68 -1.79
N ASP A 257 1.01 21.47 -3.06
CA ASP A 257 2.25 21.98 -3.63
C ASP A 257 2.14 23.51 -3.86
N PRO A 258 3.04 24.33 -3.28
CA PRO A 258 2.98 25.79 -3.42
C PRO A 258 3.22 26.29 -4.83
N ASP A 259 3.82 25.47 -5.71
CA ASP A 259 4.24 25.88 -7.05
C ASP A 259 3.19 25.59 -8.13
N VAL A 260 2.03 25.05 -7.75
CA VAL A 260 0.97 24.63 -8.68
C VAL A 260 -0.42 25.05 -8.21
N ASP A 261 -1.33 25.19 -9.18
CA ASP A 261 -2.73 25.47 -8.91
C ASP A 261 -3.48 24.19 -8.53
N GLY A 262 -3.83 24.05 -7.26
CA GLY A 262 -4.57 22.89 -6.76
C GLY A 262 -4.31 22.69 -5.27
N ARG A 263 -5.34 22.34 -4.50
CA ARG A 263 -5.18 22.07 -3.07
C ARG A 263 -5.15 20.57 -2.83
N PHE A 264 -4.08 20.07 -2.22
CA PHE A 264 -3.96 18.66 -1.80
C PHE A 264 -4.14 17.65 -2.95
N ASP A 265 -3.67 18.02 -4.14
CA ASP A 265 -3.72 17.22 -5.36
C ASP A 265 -2.42 16.45 -5.64
N HIS A 266 -1.39 16.66 -4.82
CA HIS A 266 -0.13 15.92 -4.85
C HIS A 266 -0.08 14.88 -3.73
N ALA A 267 0.79 13.88 -3.91
CA ALA A 267 1.14 12.92 -2.87
C ALA A 267 2.67 12.95 -2.69
N PRO A 268 3.18 12.91 -1.46
CA PRO A 268 4.60 12.75 -1.24
C PRO A 268 5.10 11.41 -1.80
N CYS A 269 6.38 11.36 -2.19
CA CYS A 269 6.99 10.13 -2.66
C CYS A 269 8.48 10.04 -2.28
N PHE A 270 8.99 8.81 -2.31
CA PHE A 270 10.42 8.52 -2.23
C PHE A 270 10.90 7.91 -3.55
N GLU A 271 11.92 8.51 -4.14
CA GLU A 271 12.56 8.01 -5.36
C GLU A 271 14.07 7.84 -5.19
N PHE A 272 14.70 7.11 -6.11
CA PHE A 272 16.16 6.98 -6.18
C PHE A 272 16.66 7.41 -7.55
N HIS A 273 17.32 8.56 -7.59
CA HIS A 273 17.85 9.13 -8.82
C HIS A 273 19.15 9.89 -8.53
N GLY A 274 20.11 9.86 -9.47
CA GLY A 274 21.39 10.57 -9.31
C GLY A 274 22.29 10.00 -8.20
N GLY A 275 22.02 8.78 -7.70
CA GLY A 275 22.80 8.14 -6.65
C GLY A 275 22.34 8.46 -5.22
N GLU A 276 21.23 9.18 -5.06
CA GLU A 276 20.66 9.55 -3.77
C GLU A 276 19.17 9.19 -3.68
N VAL A 277 18.69 9.02 -2.44
CA VAL A 277 17.26 8.91 -2.15
C VAL A 277 16.70 10.32 -2.08
N LYS A 278 15.56 10.57 -2.71
CA LYS A 278 14.90 11.88 -2.71
C LYS A 278 13.51 11.77 -2.12
N PHE A 279 13.10 12.81 -1.41
CA PHE A 279 11.73 12.99 -0.96
C PHE A 279 11.15 14.21 -1.66
N GLU A 280 10.04 14.01 -2.37
CA GLU A 280 9.35 15.05 -3.11
C GLU A 280 7.83 14.86 -3.06
N ALA A 281 7.10 15.57 -3.91
CA ALA A 281 5.67 15.36 -4.07
C ALA A 281 5.29 15.43 -5.54
N VAL A 282 4.46 14.50 -5.99
CA VAL A 282 4.04 14.33 -7.39
C VAL A 282 2.51 14.42 -7.50
N TRP A 283 2.00 14.86 -8.65
CA TRP A 283 0.57 14.93 -8.88
C TRP A 283 -0.04 13.54 -8.70
N SER A 284 -0.94 13.40 -7.72
CA SER A 284 -1.67 12.16 -7.40
C SER A 284 -2.41 11.49 -8.56
N GLY A 285 -2.59 12.19 -9.68
CA GLY A 285 -3.25 11.73 -10.89
C GLY A 285 -2.34 11.20 -11.98
N SER A 286 -1.03 11.42 -11.84
CA SER A 286 -0.06 10.99 -12.84
C SER A 286 0.23 9.50 -12.65
N ALA A 287 -0.18 8.69 -13.61
CA ALA A 287 0.21 7.29 -13.67
C ALA A 287 1.58 7.20 -14.31
N ASN A 288 2.53 6.54 -13.64
CA ASN A 288 3.90 6.41 -14.11
C ASN A 288 4.43 5.01 -13.81
N ASP A 289 5.12 4.40 -14.77
CA ASP A 289 5.58 3.02 -14.71
C ASP A 289 6.70 2.81 -13.68
N CYS A 290 7.49 3.84 -13.36
CA CYS A 290 8.50 3.77 -12.31
C CYS A 290 7.95 3.98 -10.89
N TYR A 291 6.66 4.29 -10.73
CA TYR A 291 6.03 4.55 -9.42
C TYR A 291 5.05 3.45 -9.01
N GLY A 292 4.83 3.33 -7.71
CA GLY A 292 3.72 2.58 -7.16
C GLY A 292 3.42 3.01 -5.73
N SER A 293 2.17 2.82 -5.31
CA SER A 293 1.72 3.27 -4.00
C SER A 293 1.94 2.23 -2.89
N ALA A 294 2.55 2.68 -1.78
CA ALA A 294 2.69 1.87 -0.57
C ALA A 294 1.33 1.69 0.12
N SER A 295 1.06 0.48 0.62
CA SER A 295 -0.18 0.19 1.35
C SER A 295 0.04 -0.67 2.59
N GLY A 296 -0.82 -0.44 3.59
CA GLY A 296 -0.98 -1.27 4.77
C GLY A 296 -2.34 -1.96 4.76
N PHE A 297 -2.47 -3.01 5.54
CA PHE A 297 -3.70 -3.78 5.68
C PHE A 297 -4.33 -3.51 7.03
N VAL A 298 -5.65 -3.28 7.04
CA VAL A 298 -6.38 -3.08 8.30
C VAL A 298 -6.62 -4.45 8.95
N PRO A 299 -6.39 -4.61 10.27
CA PRO A 299 -6.76 -5.82 10.99
C PRO A 299 -8.24 -6.17 10.78
N GLN A 300 -8.53 -7.45 10.56
CA GLN A 300 -9.90 -7.97 10.41
C GLN A 300 -10.58 -8.17 11.76
#